data_AF-A0A931R9R5-F1
#
_entry.id   AF-A0A931R9R5-F1
#
_cell.length_a   1.000
_cell.length_b   1.000
_cell.length_c   1.000
_cell.angle_alpha   90.00
_cell.angle_beta   90.00
_cell.angle_gamma   90.00
#
_symmetry.space_group_name_H-M   'P 1'
#
loop_
_entity.id
_entity.type
_entity.pdbx_description
1 polymer ?
#
loop_
_entity_poly.entity_id
_entity_poly.type
_entity_poly.pdbx_seq_one_letter_code
_entity_poly.pdbx_strand_id
1 'polypeptide(L)'
;MLKRTTLHAIAMALALLLTGLSPSYLRAEDALETAGVATGVSAGNMWFIPAKAVSVSIGALTGALSFLLTGNADLTKQIWEDTLQGPYAITPDVAKQAVGDRPELREKK
;
A
#
# COMPACT_ATOMS: atom_id res chain seq x y z
N MET A 1 34.69 -43.45 26.20
CA MET A 1 35.39 -42.44 25.36
C MET A 1 34.63 -42.29 24.06
N LEU A 2 33.86 -41.21 23.89
CA LEU A 2 33.11 -40.96 22.66
C LEU A 2 34.12 -40.65 21.52
N LYS A 3 34.01 -41.32 20.37
CA LYS A 3 34.93 -41.09 19.25
C LYS A 3 34.80 -39.65 18.75
N ARG A 4 35.92 -39.02 18.41
CA ARG A 4 35.98 -37.62 17.97
C ARG A 4 35.01 -37.34 16.81
N THR A 5 34.80 -38.32 15.93
CA THR A 5 33.87 -38.26 14.80
C THR A 5 32.39 -38.16 15.21
N THR A 6 31.96 -38.88 16.26
CA THR A 6 30.57 -38.78 16.76
C THR A 6 30.29 -37.43 17.41
N LEU A 7 31.28 -36.82 18.05
CA LEU A 7 31.17 -35.45 18.59
C LEU A 7 30.94 -34.40 17.50
N HIS A 8 31.65 -34.51 16.37
CA HIS A 8 31.48 -33.57 15.25
C HIS A 8 30.13 -33.74 14.56
N ALA A 9 29.66 -34.99 14.41
CA ALA A 9 28.34 -35.27 13.84
C ALA A 9 27.22 -34.70 14.71
N ILE A 10 27.31 -34.83 16.04
CA ILE A 10 26.33 -34.27 16.98
C ILE A 10 26.36 -32.74 16.94
N ALA A 11 27.55 -32.12 16.93
CA ALA A 11 27.68 -30.67 16.85
C ALA A 11 27.10 -30.10 15.54
N MET A 12 27.30 -30.80 14.43
CA MET A 12 26.79 -30.39 13.12
C MET A 12 25.27 -30.57 13.03
N ALA A 13 24.72 -31.67 13.59
CA ALA A 13 23.29 -31.86 13.70
C ALA A 13 22.64 -30.79 14.60
N LEU A 14 23.28 -30.45 15.71
CA LEU A 14 22.82 -29.40 16.62
C LEU A 14 22.87 -28.02 15.96
N ALA A 15 23.93 -27.71 15.20
CA ALA A 15 24.04 -26.46 14.44
C ALA A 15 22.93 -26.35 13.38
N LEU A 16 22.66 -27.43 12.63
CA LEU A 16 21.56 -27.49 11.66
C LEU A 16 20.18 -27.31 12.32
N LEU A 17 19.97 -27.93 13.48
CA LEU A 17 18.74 -27.79 14.26
C LEU A 17 18.56 -26.36 14.79
N LEU A 18 19.65 -25.73 15.27
CA LEU A 18 19.65 -24.35 15.74
C LEU A 18 19.43 -23.33 14.60
N THR A 19 19.94 -23.59 13.39
CA THR A 19 19.63 -22.78 12.20
C THR A 19 18.21 -23.00 11.65
N GLY A 20 17.59 -24.16 11.92
CA GLY A 20 16.18 -24.42 11.60
C GLY A 20 15.21 -23.80 12.60
N LEU A 21 15.67 -23.56 13.84
CA LEU A 21 14.92 -22.95 14.93
C LEU A 21 15.11 -21.43 15.03
N SER A 22 16.10 -20.86 14.33
CA SER A 22 16.20 -19.40 14.22
C SER A 22 14.98 -18.89 13.45
N PRO A 23 14.14 -18.03 14.05
CA PRO A 23 12.99 -17.47 13.35
C PRO A 23 13.51 -16.79 12.09
N SER A 24 13.03 -17.25 10.94
CA SER A 24 13.27 -16.55 9.68
C SER A 24 12.91 -15.09 9.89
N TYR A 25 13.82 -14.17 9.60
CA TYR A 25 13.60 -12.72 9.71
C TYR A 25 12.38 -12.21 8.89
N LEU A 26 11.75 -13.07 8.09
CA LEU A 26 10.38 -12.93 7.62
C LEU A 26 9.40 -13.25 8.76
N ARG A 27 9.05 -12.23 9.52
CA ARG A 27 7.91 -12.27 10.44
C ARG A 27 6.67 -12.58 9.60
N ALA A 28 6.01 -13.72 9.83
CA ALA A 28 4.79 -14.09 9.09
C ALA A 28 3.71 -13.00 9.18
N GLU A 29 3.72 -12.24 10.27
CA GLU A 29 2.91 -11.05 10.52
C GLU A 29 3.15 -9.94 9.48
N ASP A 30 4.41 -9.62 9.17
CA ASP A 30 4.77 -8.61 8.16
C ASP A 30 4.34 -9.05 6.75
N ALA A 31 4.48 -10.34 6.43
CA ALA A 31 4.05 -10.89 5.15
C ALA A 31 2.52 -10.86 4.99
N LEU A 32 1.80 -11.19 6.06
CA LEU A 32 0.33 -11.16 6.07
C LEU A 32 -0.21 -9.73 5.97
N GLU A 33 0.39 -8.78 6.70
CA GLU A 33 0.04 -7.36 6.60
C GLU A 33 0.28 -6.84 5.19
N THR A 34 1.45 -7.13 4.60
CA THR A 34 1.80 -6.70 3.24
C THR A 34 0.81 -7.28 2.22
N ALA A 35 0.47 -8.57 2.32
CA ALA A 35 -0.50 -9.21 1.46
C ALA A 35 -1.91 -8.64 1.64
N GLY A 36 -2.32 -8.35 2.87
CA GLY A 36 -3.61 -7.73 3.19
C GLY A 36 -3.73 -6.33 2.59
N VAL A 37 -2.70 -5.49 2.76
CA VAL A 37 -2.64 -4.15 2.16
C VAL A 37 -2.65 -4.24 0.64
N ALA A 38 -1.84 -5.11 0.04
CA ALA A 38 -1.79 -5.28 -1.41
C ALA A 38 -3.15 -5.73 -1.98
N THR A 39 -3.82 -6.67 -1.30
CA THR A 39 -5.15 -7.15 -1.71
C THR A 39 -6.19 -6.05 -1.57
N GLY A 40 -6.20 -5.32 -0.45
CA GLY A 40 -7.14 -4.22 -0.20
C GLY A 40 -6.97 -3.08 -1.21
N VAL A 41 -5.73 -2.69 -1.49
CA VAL A 41 -5.42 -1.67 -2.51
C VAL A 41 -5.81 -2.13 -3.91
N SER A 42 -5.55 -3.39 -4.25
CA SER A 42 -5.91 -3.94 -5.57
C SER A 42 -7.43 -3.98 -5.76
N ALA A 43 -8.16 -4.51 -4.77
CA ALA A 43 -9.62 -4.56 -4.78
C ALA A 43 -10.23 -3.15 -4.81
N GLY A 44 -9.68 -2.21 -4.05
CA GLY A 44 -10.12 -0.81 -4.07
C GLY A 44 -9.91 -0.14 -5.43
N ASN A 45 -8.73 -0.34 -6.04
CA ASN A 45 -8.41 0.23 -7.35
C ASN A 45 -9.24 -0.32 -8.50
N MET A 46 -9.70 -1.57 -8.40
CA MET A 46 -10.59 -2.17 -9.39
C MET A 46 -11.82 -1.30 -9.66
N TRP A 47 -12.34 -0.61 -8.65
CA TRP A 47 -13.48 0.30 -8.77
C TRP A 47 -13.10 1.78 -8.75
N PHE A 48 -12.09 2.15 -7.96
CA PHE A 48 -11.67 3.54 -7.81
C PHE A 48 -11.15 4.14 -9.12
N ILE A 49 -10.32 3.41 -9.87
CA ILE A 49 -9.72 3.93 -11.11
C ILE A 49 -10.81 4.22 -12.17
N PRO A 50 -11.73 3.29 -12.49
CA PRO A 50 -12.85 3.60 -13.39
C PRO A 50 -13.70 4.78 -12.90
N ALA A 51 -14.05 4.81 -11.61
CA ALA A 51 -14.85 5.89 -11.04
C ALA A 51 -14.15 7.25 -11.16
N LYS A 52 -12.85 7.32 -10.88
CA LYS A 52 -12.05 8.54 -11.01
C LYS A 52 -11.95 8.97 -12.47
N ALA A 53 -11.81 8.04 -13.41
CA ALA A 53 -11.80 8.36 -14.85
C ALA A 53 -13.11 9.01 -15.32
N VAL A 54 -14.26 8.50 -14.86
CA VAL A 54 -15.57 9.10 -15.14
C VAL A 54 -15.67 10.49 -14.53
N SER A 55 -15.31 10.64 -13.26
CA SER A 55 -15.33 11.94 -12.56
C SER A 55 -14.47 13.00 -13.26
N VAL A 56 -13.25 12.63 -13.66
CA VAL A 56 -12.33 13.49 -14.41
C VAL A 56 -12.90 13.88 -15.76
N SER A 57 -13.51 12.93 -16.48
CA SER A 57 -14.10 13.19 -17.80
C SER A 57 -15.28 14.16 -17.71
N ILE A 58 -16.18 13.94 -16.75
CA ILE A 58 -17.32 14.84 -16.50
C ILE A 58 -16.81 16.21 -16.06
N GLY A 59 -15.88 16.27 -15.10
CA GLY A 59 -15.32 17.52 -14.60
C GLY A 59 -14.63 18.36 -15.68
N ALA A 60 -13.84 17.72 -16.55
CA ALA A 60 -13.20 18.38 -17.67
C ALA A 60 -14.23 19.02 -18.62
N LEU A 61 -15.27 18.26 -19.01
CA LEU A 61 -16.35 18.73 -19.87
C LEU A 61 -17.17 19.84 -19.21
N THR A 62 -17.58 19.65 -17.95
CA THR A 62 -18.37 20.62 -17.20
C THR A 62 -17.60 21.91 -16.95
N GLY A 63 -16.30 21.84 -16.65
CA GLY A 63 -15.46 23.03 -16.53
C GLY A 63 -15.39 23.82 -17.85
N ALA A 64 -15.14 23.13 -18.96
CA ALA A 64 -15.11 23.77 -20.28
C ALA A 64 -16.46 24.41 -20.66
N LEU A 65 -17.57 23.71 -20.43
CA LEU A 65 -18.92 24.24 -20.66
C LEU A 65 -19.23 25.43 -19.75
N SER A 66 -18.80 25.37 -18.49
CA SER A 66 -18.95 26.46 -17.53
C SER A 66 -18.27 27.74 -18.04
N PHE A 67 -17.04 27.62 -18.54
CA PHE A 67 -16.34 28.75 -19.15
C PHE A 67 -17.08 29.31 -20.37
N LEU A 68 -17.53 28.44 -21.28
CA LEU A 68 -18.24 28.86 -22.50
C LEU A 68 -19.54 29.60 -22.20
N LEU A 69 -20.28 29.16 -21.18
CA LEU A 69 -21.59 29.72 -20.84
C LEU A 69 -21.51 30.97 -19.96
N THR A 70 -20.50 31.07 -19.10
CA THR A 70 -20.42 32.11 -18.07
C THR A 70 -19.28 33.10 -18.28
N GLY A 71 -18.25 32.74 -19.05
CA GLY A 71 -16.98 33.47 -19.13
C GLY A 71 -16.19 33.50 -17.81
N ASN A 72 -16.64 32.79 -16.77
CA ASN A 72 -16.05 32.84 -15.45
C ASN A 72 -14.90 31.83 -15.31
N ALA A 73 -13.68 32.34 -15.38
CA ALA A 73 -12.46 31.55 -15.24
C ALA A 73 -12.28 30.96 -13.82
N ASP A 74 -12.72 31.67 -12.78
CA ASP A 74 -12.59 31.22 -11.39
C ASP A 74 -13.51 30.02 -11.12
N LEU A 75 -14.76 30.08 -11.59
CA LEU A 75 -15.70 28.96 -11.50
C LEU A 75 -15.18 27.73 -12.26
N THR A 76 -14.64 27.95 -13.46
CA THR A 76 -14.04 26.89 -14.28
C THR A 76 -12.85 26.25 -13.58
N LYS A 77 -11.97 27.07 -13.01
CA LYS A 77 -10.80 26.63 -12.26
C LYS A 77 -11.24 25.80 -11.05
N GLN A 78 -12.23 26.26 -10.29
CA GLN A 78 -12.75 25.53 -9.14
C GLN A 78 -13.26 24.14 -9.54
N ILE A 79 -14.05 24.03 -10.62
CA ILE A 79 -14.54 22.74 -11.12
C ILE A 79 -13.38 21.80 -11.48
N TRP A 80 -12.36 22.31 -12.16
CA TRP A 80 -11.20 21.51 -12.52
C TRP A 80 -10.34 21.13 -11.31
N GLU A 81 -10.18 22.01 -10.32
CA GLU A 81 -9.48 21.67 -9.08
C GLU A 81 -10.22 20.55 -8.34
N ASP A 82 -11.53 20.65 -8.19
CA ASP A 82 -12.34 19.66 -7.47
C ASP A 82 -12.36 18.27 -8.15
N THR A 83 -12.29 18.23 -9.47
CA THR A 83 -12.48 16.98 -10.24
C THR A 83 -11.17 16.33 -10.68
N LEU A 84 -10.18 17.15 -11.06
CA LEU A 84 -8.90 16.68 -11.59
C LEU A 84 -7.85 16.48 -10.50
N GLN A 85 -7.93 17.16 -9.36
CA GLN A 85 -6.94 16.97 -8.30
C GLN A 85 -7.18 15.69 -7.49
N GLY A 86 -6.18 15.35 -6.67
CA GLY A 86 -6.19 14.19 -5.79
C GLY A 86 -5.54 12.93 -6.40
N PRO A 87 -5.53 11.82 -5.64
CA PRO A 87 -4.90 10.58 -6.08
C PRO A 87 -5.70 9.93 -7.23
N TYR A 88 -4.97 9.35 -8.18
CA TYR A 88 -5.52 8.61 -9.32
C TYR A 88 -5.52 7.09 -9.12
N ALA A 89 -4.80 6.62 -8.11
CA ALA A 89 -4.85 5.25 -7.62
C ALA A 89 -4.77 5.28 -6.10
N ILE A 90 -5.44 4.34 -5.46
CA ILE A 90 -5.23 4.03 -4.05
C ILE A 90 -3.84 3.40 -3.95
N THR A 91 -2.95 3.98 -3.17
CA THR A 91 -1.65 3.38 -2.84
C THR A 91 -1.64 3.00 -1.35
N PRO A 92 -0.72 2.14 -0.90
CA PRO A 92 -0.58 1.84 0.53
C PRO A 92 -0.45 3.10 1.40
N ASP A 93 0.28 4.10 0.93
CA ASP A 93 0.50 5.34 1.68
C ASP A 93 -0.76 6.21 1.74
N VAL A 94 -1.49 6.35 0.62
CA VAL A 94 -2.78 7.04 0.57
C VAL A 94 -3.80 6.34 1.48
N ALA A 95 -3.83 5.00 1.47
CA ALA A 95 -4.73 4.22 2.32
C ALA A 95 -4.40 4.42 3.82
N LYS A 96 -3.11 4.43 4.18
CA LYS A 96 -2.66 4.71 5.55
C LYS A 96 -3.02 6.12 6.00
N GLN A 97 -2.80 7.12 5.14
CA GLN A 97 -3.15 8.50 5.42
C GLN A 97 -4.67 8.66 5.63
N ALA A 98 -5.49 7.98 4.83
CA ALA A 98 -6.96 8.05 4.91
C ALA A 98 -7.54 7.43 6.19
N VAL A 99 -6.94 6.35 6.70
CA VAL A 99 -7.35 5.70 7.97
C VAL A 99 -6.84 6.48 9.20
N GLY A 100 -5.92 7.42 8.99
CA GLY A 100 -5.17 8.13 10.02
C GLY A 100 -3.86 7.40 10.28
N ASP A 101 -2.74 8.04 9.92
CA ASP A 101 -1.41 7.48 10.18
C ASP A 101 -1.24 7.33 11.70
N ARG A 102 -0.91 6.12 12.15
CA ARG A 102 -0.67 5.78 13.56
C ARG A 102 0.82 5.57 13.79
N PRO A 103 1.61 6.65 13.94
CA PRO A 103 3.06 6.57 14.07
C PRO A 103 3.50 5.72 15.27
N GLU A 104 2.66 5.60 16.31
CA GLU A 104 2.89 4.76 17.49
C GLU A 104 3.07 3.26 17.19
N LEU A 105 2.62 2.78 16.02
CA LEU A 105 2.79 1.40 15.59
C LEU A 105 4.13 1.17 14.85
N ARG A 106 4.83 2.23 14.44
CA ARG A 106 6.12 2.13 13.73
C ARG A 106 7.31 1.94 14.65
N GLU A 107 7.23 2.39 15.90
CA GLU A 107 8.34 2.36 16.88
C GLU A 107 8.60 0.98 17.50
N LYS A 108 7.70 -0.01 17.30
CA LYS A 108 7.85 -1.37 17.85
C LYS A 108 8.56 -2.37 16.90
N LYS A 109 9.38 -1.89 15.96
CA LYS A 109 10.23 -2.76 15.12
C LYS A 109 11.63 -2.93 15.68
#